data_AF-A0A1S2K1X8-F1
#
_entry.id   AF-A0A1S2K1X8-F1
#
_cell.length_a   1.000
_cell.length_b   1.000
_cell.length_c   1.000
_cell.angle_alpha   90.00
_cell.angle_beta   90.00
_cell.angle_gamma   90.00
#
_symmetry.space_group_name_H-M   'P 1'
#
loop_
_entity.id
_entity.type
_entity.pdbx_description
1 polymer ?
#
loop_
_entity_poly.entity_id
_entity_poly.type
_entity_poly.pdbx_seq_one_letter_code
_entity_poly.pdbx_strand_id
1 'polypeptide(L)'
;MRQMPVREEFVSGIRLRSQRLLGRMGVMPDNPMVKLDGQSAYGLDLEMSLLLPSSAPAPWCAAVHEAACFLADRPWEGDSRASVDLTTLSLLLFARTYAGDRVPRDVPVAELYEALDSPMDQEPRIVDEIDRALAEAGQGYDPAAMRSTPLWSIFNAARDRYAGRLGGSALADDVEPPAPGPSPMRAAAGRLAQLLADYPAEAREQTTAPQVAPGPLVIESDRIQIVTAGSIMPLRCLQNDPVRTVRVDGPEATKECDEGHISAHWSLEAARVRMAVARATGARPSVQGRFELQELLIVSTDLPRHSDPRQANVFLRGPEHPVVGRDGVFEQIGRVIDGRR
;
A
#
# COMPACT_ATOMS: atom_id res chain seq x y z
N MET A 1 67.52 47.60 21.13
CA MET A 1 68.14 47.60 19.79
C MET A 1 67.44 46.54 18.97
N ARG A 2 66.69 46.74 17.87
CA ARG A 2 66.36 47.86 16.96
C ARG A 2 64.83 47.83 16.74
N GLN A 3 64.10 48.91 17.07
CA GLN A 3 63.42 49.87 16.17
C GLN A 3 62.20 49.34 15.37
N MET A 4 61.02 49.92 15.69
CA MET A 4 59.75 49.92 14.94
C MET A 4 59.82 50.86 13.70
N PRO A 5 58.78 50.93 12.82
CA PRO A 5 57.54 51.72 13.06
C PRO A 5 56.25 50.99 12.60
N VAL A 6 55.09 51.05 13.28
CA VAL A 6 54.05 52.11 13.40
C VAL A 6 53.52 52.68 12.07
N ARG A 7 52.24 52.38 11.80
CA ARG A 7 51.17 53.22 11.20
C ARG A 7 49.83 52.57 11.67
N GLU A 8 48.95 53.13 12.52
CA GLU A 8 48.12 54.37 12.40
C GLU A 8 47.41 54.41 11.02
N GLU A 9 46.08 54.43 10.85
CA GLU A 9 44.96 55.03 11.62
C GLU A 9 43.60 54.59 10.99
N PHE A 10 42.49 55.02 11.64
CA PHE A 10 41.06 55.05 11.26
C PHE A 10 40.22 53.80 11.62
N VAL A 11 39.51 53.72 12.76
CA VAL A 11 38.48 54.58 13.41
C VAL A 11 37.09 54.54 12.75
N SER A 12 36.10 54.20 13.59
CA SER A 12 34.64 54.39 13.49
C SER A 12 33.84 53.21 12.89
N GLY A 13 32.89 52.57 13.58
CA GLY A 13 32.27 52.95 14.84
C GLY A 13 31.42 51.84 15.45
N ILE A 14 31.46 51.79 16.78
CA ILE A 14 30.55 51.05 17.65
C ILE A 14 29.23 51.83 17.72
N ARG A 15 28.10 51.15 17.51
CA ARG A 15 26.88 51.41 18.29
C ARG A 15 26.11 50.11 18.53
N LEU A 16 26.39 49.53 19.69
CA LEU A 16 25.42 48.75 20.45
C LEU A 16 24.19 49.62 20.74
N ARG A 17 22.99 49.09 20.48
CA ARG A 17 21.81 49.32 21.33
C ARG A 17 20.84 48.15 21.22
N SER A 18 20.86 47.34 22.26
CA SER A 18 19.80 46.41 22.62
C SER A 18 18.47 47.14 22.83
N GLN A 19 17.37 46.54 22.35
CA GLN A 19 16.06 46.34 23.01
C GLN A 19 14.87 46.43 22.04
N ARG A 20 13.93 45.50 22.27
CA ARG A 20 12.56 45.29 21.75
C ARG A 20 12.49 44.10 20.78
N LEU A 21 12.27 42.87 21.28
CA LEU A 21 10.97 42.30 21.70
C LEU A 21 9.83 42.62 20.72
N LEU A 22 9.24 41.53 20.21
CA LEU A 22 8.03 41.39 19.38
C LEU A 22 8.25 41.38 17.87
N GLY A 23 7.92 40.21 17.27
CA GLY A 23 7.37 40.15 15.93
C GLY A 23 8.28 39.62 14.84
N ARG A 24 8.40 38.29 14.75
CA ARG A 24 8.27 37.59 13.47
C ARG A 24 8.05 36.11 13.71
N MET A 25 6.78 35.72 13.65
CA MET A 25 6.39 34.36 13.30
C MET A 25 7.10 34.02 11.99
N GLY A 26 8.11 33.16 12.09
CA GLY A 26 8.72 32.52 10.93
C GLY A 26 7.72 31.54 10.37
N VAL A 27 6.99 32.04 9.38
CA VAL A 27 6.19 31.35 8.35
C VAL A 27 6.57 29.88 8.24
N MET A 28 5.62 29.00 8.55
CA MET A 28 5.68 27.59 8.14
C MET A 28 5.93 27.55 6.63
N PRO A 29 6.80 26.65 6.12
CA PRO A 29 6.78 26.41 4.70
C PRO A 29 5.39 25.86 4.36
N ASP A 30 4.58 26.68 3.69
CA ASP A 30 3.40 26.24 2.97
C ASP A 30 3.87 25.16 2.02
N ASN A 31 3.70 23.90 2.41
CA ASN A 31 3.95 22.76 1.55
C ASN A 31 2.79 22.79 0.55
N PRO A 32 3.00 23.22 -0.72
CA PRO A 32 1.90 23.30 -1.64
C PRO A 32 1.36 21.88 -1.83
N MET A 33 0.09 21.70 -1.50
CA MET A 33 -0.67 20.50 -1.85
C MET A 33 -0.40 20.18 -3.31
N VAL A 34 0.33 19.09 -3.56
CA VAL A 34 0.37 18.49 -4.89
C VAL A 34 -1.04 17.99 -5.13
N LYS A 35 -1.84 18.79 -5.84
CA LYS A 35 -2.98 18.26 -6.56
C LYS A 35 -2.41 17.23 -7.51
N LEU A 36 -2.72 15.96 -7.28
CA LEU A 36 -2.44 14.84 -8.17
C LEU A 36 -3.37 14.95 -9.40
N ASP A 37 -3.37 16.11 -10.06
CA ASP A 37 -4.12 16.35 -11.28
C ASP A 37 -3.27 15.82 -12.44
N GLY A 38 -3.51 14.56 -12.84
CA GLY A 38 -3.06 14.02 -14.13
C GLY A 38 -2.25 12.71 -14.11
N GLN A 39 -1.88 12.17 -12.96
CA GLN A 39 -1.34 10.81 -12.84
C GLN A 39 -1.96 10.19 -11.62
N SER A 40 -2.97 9.37 -11.86
CA SER A 40 -3.68 8.68 -10.81
C SER A 40 -2.69 8.01 -9.86
N ALA A 41 -2.66 8.44 -8.58
CA ALA A 41 -2.05 7.67 -7.50
C ALA A 41 -2.78 6.32 -7.26
N TYR A 42 -3.73 6.00 -8.14
CA TYR A 42 -4.56 4.82 -8.23
C TYR A 42 -4.25 4.15 -9.56
N GLY A 43 -3.41 3.12 -9.53
CA GLY A 43 -2.88 2.60 -10.78
C GLY A 43 -2.47 1.16 -10.67
N LEU A 44 -2.51 0.52 -11.83
CA LEU A 44 -1.86 -0.75 -12.12
C LEU A 44 -0.44 -0.81 -11.55
N ASP A 45 0.29 0.31 -11.52
CA ASP A 45 1.65 0.38 -10.97
C ASP A 45 1.73 0.06 -9.47
N LEU A 46 0.78 0.56 -8.66
CA LEU A 46 0.68 0.23 -7.25
C LEU A 46 0.40 -1.27 -7.07
N GLU A 47 -0.58 -1.82 -7.79
CA GLU A 47 -0.93 -3.24 -7.69
C GLU A 47 0.22 -4.15 -8.14
N MET A 48 0.92 -3.79 -9.22
CA MET A 48 2.16 -4.46 -9.63
C MET A 48 3.22 -4.41 -8.52
N SER A 49 3.41 -3.27 -7.86
CA SER A 49 4.41 -3.15 -6.78
C SER A 49 4.10 -4.01 -5.55
N LEU A 50 2.82 -4.35 -5.33
CA LEU A 50 2.40 -5.27 -4.27
C LEU A 50 2.62 -6.73 -4.66
N LEU A 51 2.62 -7.03 -5.95
CA LEU A 51 2.93 -8.36 -6.45
C LEU A 51 4.44 -8.60 -6.61
N LEU A 52 5.31 -7.59 -6.55
CA LEU A 52 6.74 -7.70 -6.84
C LEU A 52 7.63 -7.57 -5.59
N PRO A 53 7.67 -8.56 -4.69
CA PRO A 53 8.62 -8.57 -3.57
C PRO A 53 10.06 -8.64 -4.10
N SER A 54 11.01 -8.17 -3.29
CA SER A 54 12.44 -8.14 -3.62
C SER A 54 13.04 -9.52 -3.85
N SER A 55 12.43 -10.57 -3.28
CA SER A 55 12.81 -11.97 -3.47
C SER A 55 12.09 -12.64 -4.65
N ALA A 56 11.31 -11.89 -5.45
CA ALA A 56 10.57 -12.43 -6.58
C ALA A 56 11.51 -13.07 -7.61
N PRO A 57 11.24 -14.31 -8.07
CA PRO A 57 12.00 -14.89 -9.16
C PRO A 57 11.70 -14.18 -10.49
N ALA A 58 12.66 -14.14 -11.40
CA ALA A 58 12.52 -13.44 -12.69
C ALA A 58 11.29 -13.89 -13.52
N PRO A 59 10.93 -15.19 -13.60
CA PRO A 59 9.70 -15.63 -14.26
C PRO A 59 8.43 -15.02 -13.69
N TRP A 60 8.37 -14.80 -12.36
CA TRP A 60 7.24 -14.14 -11.72
C TRP A 60 7.16 -12.66 -12.09
N CYS A 61 8.30 -11.94 -12.08
CA CYS A 61 8.34 -10.56 -12.54
C CYS A 61 7.81 -10.43 -13.97
N ALA A 62 8.26 -11.30 -14.88
CA ALA A 62 7.78 -11.31 -16.25
C ALA A 62 6.26 -11.59 -16.33
N ALA A 63 5.74 -12.52 -15.52
CA ALA A 63 4.32 -12.87 -15.50
C ALA A 63 3.45 -11.70 -15.02
N VAL A 64 3.87 -10.98 -13.98
CA VAL A 64 3.16 -9.79 -13.48
C VAL A 64 3.12 -8.68 -14.52
N HIS A 65 4.24 -8.43 -15.21
CA HIS A 65 4.30 -7.41 -16.27
C HIS A 65 3.43 -7.78 -17.47
N GLU A 66 3.43 -9.05 -17.87
CA GLU A 66 2.57 -9.51 -18.96
C GLU A 66 1.09 -9.44 -18.59
N ALA A 67 0.71 -9.89 -17.38
CA ALA A 67 -0.66 -9.75 -16.88
C ALA A 67 -1.11 -8.29 -16.84
N ALA A 68 -0.20 -7.38 -16.48
CA ALA A 68 -0.46 -5.95 -16.48
C ALA A 68 -0.75 -5.42 -17.90
N CYS A 69 -0.09 -5.94 -18.94
CA CYS A 69 -0.39 -5.56 -20.33
C CYS A 69 -1.82 -5.96 -20.73
N PHE A 70 -2.32 -7.13 -20.33
CA PHE A 70 -3.72 -7.51 -20.59
C PHE A 70 -4.75 -6.57 -19.94
N LEU A 71 -4.36 -5.90 -18.85
CA LEU A 71 -5.26 -5.11 -18.00
C LEU A 71 -5.00 -3.60 -18.06
N ALA A 72 -4.07 -3.12 -18.89
CA ALA A 72 -3.64 -1.72 -18.86
C ALA A 72 -4.75 -0.73 -19.24
N ASP A 73 -5.61 -1.10 -20.20
CA ASP A 73 -6.71 -0.26 -20.68
C ASP A 73 -7.99 -0.40 -19.83
N ARG A 74 -7.94 -1.15 -18.73
CA ARG A 74 -9.07 -1.34 -17.82
C ARG A 74 -9.12 -0.23 -16.78
N PRO A 75 -10.31 0.14 -16.29
CA PRO A 75 -10.42 1.09 -15.18
C PRO A 75 -9.89 0.48 -13.88
N TRP A 76 -8.98 1.18 -13.21
CA TRP A 76 -8.37 0.79 -11.93
C TRP A 76 -8.98 1.52 -10.71
N GLU A 77 -9.97 2.39 -10.94
CA GLU A 77 -10.63 3.15 -9.88
C GLU A 77 -11.83 2.37 -9.30
N GLY A 78 -11.92 2.34 -7.97
CA GLY A 78 -13.20 2.15 -7.28
C GLY A 78 -13.66 0.75 -6.91
N ASP A 79 -12.95 -0.34 -7.23
CA ASP A 79 -13.34 -1.67 -6.77
C ASP A 79 -12.16 -2.66 -6.75
N SER A 80 -11.99 -3.39 -5.65
CA SER A 80 -10.86 -4.31 -5.37
C SER A 80 -10.70 -5.49 -6.36
N ARG A 81 -11.56 -5.57 -7.39
CA ARG A 81 -11.65 -6.67 -8.35
C ARG A 81 -10.47 -6.72 -9.31
N ALA A 82 -10.01 -5.55 -9.79
CA ALA A 82 -8.90 -5.46 -10.75
C ALA A 82 -7.58 -6.00 -10.15
N SER A 83 -7.37 -5.82 -8.84
CA SER A 83 -6.22 -6.38 -8.11
C SER A 83 -6.24 -7.91 -8.10
N VAL A 84 -7.40 -8.51 -7.87
CA VAL A 84 -7.56 -9.98 -7.89
C VAL A 84 -7.45 -10.53 -9.32
N ASP A 85 -7.93 -9.80 -10.32
CA ASP A 85 -7.79 -10.16 -11.74
C ASP A 85 -6.31 -10.16 -12.16
N LEU A 86 -5.56 -9.11 -11.82
CA LEU A 86 -4.11 -9.05 -12.03
C LEU A 86 -3.38 -10.20 -11.33
N THR A 87 -3.71 -10.45 -10.06
CA THR A 87 -3.10 -11.51 -9.26
C THR A 87 -3.35 -12.88 -9.89
N THR A 88 -4.60 -13.16 -10.27
CA THR A 88 -5.01 -14.45 -10.84
C THR A 88 -4.33 -14.69 -12.18
N LEU A 89 -4.31 -13.69 -13.07
CA LEU A 89 -3.66 -13.81 -14.37
C LEU A 89 -2.14 -13.93 -14.24
N SER A 90 -1.52 -13.20 -13.30
CA SER A 90 -0.08 -13.31 -13.02
C SER A 90 0.30 -14.71 -12.53
N LEU A 91 -0.51 -15.30 -11.64
CA LEU A 91 -0.31 -16.66 -11.15
C LEU A 91 -0.47 -17.70 -12.24
N LEU A 92 -1.48 -17.57 -13.10
CA LEU A 92 -1.67 -18.46 -14.24
C LEU A 92 -0.50 -18.38 -15.22
N LEU A 93 -0.10 -17.16 -15.62
CA LEU A 93 1.06 -16.97 -16.50
C LEU A 93 2.33 -17.56 -15.88
N PHE A 94 2.56 -17.32 -14.59
CA PHE A 94 3.68 -17.94 -13.87
C PHE A 94 3.62 -19.47 -13.89
N ALA A 95 2.46 -20.06 -13.57
CA ALA A 95 2.28 -21.51 -13.58
C ALA A 95 2.54 -22.13 -14.96
N ARG A 96 2.28 -21.36 -16.01
CA ARG A 96 2.54 -21.76 -17.38
C ARG A 96 4.01 -21.61 -17.75
N THR A 97 4.77 -20.69 -17.16
CA THR A 97 6.12 -20.33 -17.63
C THR A 97 7.26 -20.56 -16.62
N TYR A 98 7.00 -21.04 -15.40
CA TYR A 98 8.00 -21.16 -14.33
C TYR A 98 9.20 -22.04 -14.71
N ALA A 99 9.01 -23.08 -15.52
CA ALA A 99 10.06 -24.00 -15.97
C ALA A 99 11.09 -23.34 -16.92
N GLY A 100 10.76 -22.17 -17.51
CA GLY A 100 11.65 -21.42 -18.37
C GLY A 100 11.64 -21.81 -19.85
N ASP A 101 10.84 -22.82 -20.25
CA ASP A 101 10.72 -23.26 -21.65
C ASP A 101 9.98 -22.26 -22.56
N ARG A 102 9.22 -21.35 -21.95
CA ARG A 102 8.47 -20.29 -22.63
C ARG A 102 8.42 -19.05 -21.76
N VAL A 103 8.29 -17.87 -22.38
CA VAL A 103 8.05 -16.62 -21.63
C VAL A 103 6.55 -16.30 -21.59
N PRO A 104 6.07 -15.52 -20.59
CA PRO A 104 4.64 -15.20 -20.46
C PRO A 104 4.00 -14.64 -21.73
N ARG A 105 4.74 -13.83 -22.50
CA ARG A 105 4.31 -13.27 -23.77
C ARG A 105 3.98 -14.32 -24.84
N ASP A 106 4.57 -15.51 -24.75
CA ASP A 106 4.37 -16.58 -25.74
C ASP A 106 3.16 -17.47 -25.41
N VAL A 107 2.57 -17.35 -24.21
CA VAL A 107 1.38 -18.12 -23.82
C VAL A 107 0.18 -17.64 -24.63
N PRO A 108 -0.46 -18.47 -25.48
CA PRO A 108 -1.58 -18.04 -26.32
C PRO A 108 -2.79 -17.60 -25.50
N VAL A 109 -3.51 -16.57 -25.99
CA VAL A 109 -4.74 -16.07 -25.34
C VAL A 109 -5.80 -17.16 -25.23
N ALA A 110 -5.92 -18.02 -26.25
CA ALA A 110 -6.83 -19.17 -26.23
C ALA A 110 -6.51 -20.15 -25.08
N GLU A 111 -5.24 -20.42 -24.80
CA GLU A 111 -4.82 -21.30 -23.69
C GLU A 111 -5.19 -20.69 -22.33
N LEU A 112 -5.05 -19.36 -22.18
CA LEU A 112 -5.47 -18.65 -20.97
C LEU A 112 -6.99 -18.67 -20.80
N TYR A 113 -7.73 -18.44 -21.88
CA TYR A 113 -9.20 -18.52 -21.90
C TYR A 113 -9.68 -19.91 -21.47
N GLU A 114 -9.18 -20.97 -22.11
CA GLU A 114 -9.56 -22.36 -21.78
C GLU A 114 -9.25 -22.73 -20.33
N ALA A 115 -8.14 -22.24 -19.79
CA ALA A 115 -7.78 -22.48 -18.39
C ALA A 115 -8.75 -21.79 -17.41
N LEU A 116 -9.21 -20.58 -17.76
CA LEU A 116 -10.08 -19.75 -16.92
C LEU A 116 -11.58 -20.07 -17.09
N ASP A 117 -11.97 -20.62 -18.25
CA ASP A 117 -13.33 -21.04 -18.56
C ASP A 117 -13.70 -22.34 -17.82
N SER A 118 -13.94 -22.20 -16.52
CA SER A 118 -14.38 -23.29 -15.64
C SER A 118 -15.87 -23.15 -15.28
N PRO A 119 -16.58 -24.26 -15.01
CA PRO A 119 -17.97 -24.22 -14.54
C PRO A 119 -18.12 -23.32 -13.31
N MET A 120 -19.13 -22.43 -13.31
CA MET A 120 -19.29 -21.42 -12.23
C MET A 120 -19.52 -22.02 -10.84
N ASP A 121 -19.99 -23.27 -10.76
CA ASP A 121 -20.34 -23.94 -9.51
C ASP A 121 -19.15 -24.60 -8.80
N GLN A 122 -17.94 -24.53 -9.38
CA GLN A 122 -16.73 -25.15 -8.85
C GLN A 122 -15.58 -24.14 -8.76
N GLU A 123 -14.57 -24.47 -7.95
CA GLU A 123 -13.31 -23.71 -7.99
C GLU A 123 -12.59 -23.97 -9.33
N PRO A 124 -11.87 -22.97 -9.86
CA PRO A 124 -11.18 -23.13 -11.14
C PRO A 124 -10.08 -24.19 -11.06
N ARG A 125 -9.93 -24.98 -12.13
CA ARG A 125 -8.87 -26.03 -12.20
C ARG A 125 -7.45 -25.45 -12.12
N ILE A 126 -7.29 -24.18 -12.46
CA ILE A 126 -6.02 -23.46 -12.36
C ILE A 126 -5.48 -23.40 -10.92
N VAL A 127 -6.30 -23.58 -9.89
CA VAL A 127 -5.84 -23.59 -8.49
C VAL A 127 -4.81 -24.70 -8.26
N ASP A 128 -5.11 -25.93 -8.69
CA ASP A 128 -4.21 -27.09 -8.52
C ASP A 128 -2.94 -26.96 -9.39
N GLU A 129 -3.08 -26.34 -10.55
CA GLU A 129 -1.97 -26.07 -11.47
C GLU A 129 -1.00 -25.04 -10.88
N ILE A 130 -1.53 -23.94 -10.34
CA ILE A 130 -0.75 -22.88 -9.69
C ILE A 130 -0.05 -23.43 -8.43
N ASP A 131 -0.77 -24.20 -7.61
CA ASP A 131 -0.22 -24.82 -6.39
C ASP A 131 1.00 -25.70 -6.71
N ARG A 132 0.89 -26.53 -7.75
CA ARG A 132 1.99 -27.37 -8.23
C ARG A 132 3.17 -26.55 -8.73
N ALA A 133 2.93 -25.56 -9.58
CA ALA A 133 4.00 -24.73 -10.14
C ALA A 133 4.75 -23.94 -9.05
N LEU A 134 4.04 -23.42 -8.05
CA LEU A 134 4.64 -22.76 -6.90
C LEU A 134 5.52 -23.72 -6.09
N ALA A 135 5.04 -24.94 -5.83
CA ALA A 135 5.81 -25.96 -5.12
C ALA A 135 7.10 -26.33 -5.88
N GLU A 136 7.00 -26.58 -7.19
CA GLU A 136 8.14 -26.95 -8.04
C GLU A 136 9.16 -25.81 -8.19
N ALA A 137 8.71 -24.55 -8.18
CA ALA A 137 9.57 -23.38 -8.20
C ALA A 137 10.18 -23.02 -6.82
N GLY A 138 9.92 -23.81 -5.77
CA GLY A 138 10.36 -23.50 -4.40
C GLY A 138 9.68 -22.26 -3.80
N GLN A 139 8.52 -21.88 -4.34
CA GLN A 139 7.67 -20.76 -3.93
C GLN A 139 6.40 -21.24 -3.22
N GLY A 140 6.41 -22.48 -2.70
CA GLY A 140 5.31 -23.07 -1.94
C GLY A 140 5.34 -22.71 -0.44
N TYR A 141 4.50 -23.41 0.32
CA TYR A 141 4.61 -23.48 1.77
C TYR A 141 5.73 -24.43 2.19
N ASP A 142 6.57 -24.02 3.13
CA ASP A 142 7.46 -24.94 3.82
C ASP A 142 6.84 -25.37 5.17
N PRO A 143 6.28 -26.60 5.26
CA PRO A 143 5.70 -27.10 6.50
C PRO A 143 6.75 -27.36 7.58
N ALA A 144 8.01 -27.65 7.21
CA ALA A 144 9.07 -27.93 8.18
C ALA A 144 9.57 -26.65 8.85
N ALA A 145 9.68 -25.56 8.09
CA ALA A 145 10.04 -24.25 8.64
C ALA A 145 8.83 -23.46 9.19
N MET A 146 7.61 -23.94 8.95
CA MET A 146 6.35 -23.19 9.17
C MET A 146 6.40 -21.79 8.54
N ARG A 147 6.95 -21.70 7.32
CA ARG A 147 7.17 -20.43 6.62
C ARG A 147 6.48 -20.45 5.26
N SER A 148 5.73 -19.38 4.99
CA SER A 148 5.23 -19.06 3.66
C SER A 148 6.27 -18.24 2.91
N THR A 149 6.48 -18.56 1.63
CA THR A 149 7.15 -17.64 0.73
C THR A 149 6.21 -16.49 0.35
N PRO A 150 6.71 -15.33 -0.10
CA PRO A 150 5.84 -14.21 -0.49
C PRO A 150 4.83 -14.55 -1.58
N LEU A 151 5.23 -15.34 -2.58
CA LEU A 151 4.33 -15.79 -3.66
C LEU A 151 3.26 -16.75 -3.14
N TRP A 152 3.60 -17.63 -2.21
CA TRP A 152 2.61 -18.47 -1.52
C TRP A 152 1.58 -17.65 -0.75
N SER A 153 2.01 -16.57 -0.07
CA SER A 153 1.10 -15.65 0.63
C SER A 153 0.11 -14.98 -0.34
N ILE A 154 0.60 -14.53 -1.51
CA ILE A 154 -0.23 -13.94 -2.59
C ILE A 154 -1.25 -14.97 -3.10
N PHE A 155 -0.80 -16.19 -3.42
CA PHE A 155 -1.67 -17.25 -3.90
C PHE A 155 -2.72 -17.66 -2.85
N ASN A 156 -2.31 -17.79 -1.59
CA ASN A 156 -3.23 -18.11 -0.49
C ASN A 156 -4.33 -17.08 -0.34
N ALA A 157 -3.99 -15.79 -0.39
CA ALA A 157 -4.99 -14.72 -0.30
C ALA A 157 -5.99 -14.79 -1.47
N ALA A 158 -5.54 -15.12 -2.67
CA ALA A 158 -6.41 -15.26 -3.84
C ALA A 158 -7.32 -16.49 -3.79
N ARG A 159 -6.85 -17.61 -3.20
CA ARG A 159 -7.63 -18.86 -3.07
C ARG A 159 -8.43 -18.96 -1.76
N ASP A 160 -8.27 -18.02 -0.83
CA ASP A 160 -8.90 -18.10 0.49
C ASP A 160 -10.43 -17.97 0.43
N ARG A 161 -11.09 -19.11 0.60
CA ARG A 161 -12.56 -19.25 0.63
C ARG A 161 -13.21 -18.71 1.90
N TYR A 162 -12.42 -18.42 2.92
CA TYR A 162 -12.87 -17.83 4.18
C TYR A 162 -12.68 -16.31 4.22
N ALA A 163 -11.99 -15.72 3.24
CA ALA A 163 -11.70 -14.28 3.16
C ALA A 163 -11.13 -13.73 4.48
N GLY A 164 -10.17 -14.43 5.08
CA GLY A 164 -9.50 -14.06 6.32
C GLY A 164 -10.30 -14.30 7.60
N ARG A 165 -11.55 -14.80 7.52
CA ARG A 165 -12.44 -14.99 8.69
C ARG A 165 -11.92 -15.99 9.71
N LEU A 166 -11.04 -16.91 9.31
CA LEU A 166 -10.40 -17.87 10.22
C LEU A 166 -9.18 -17.29 10.96
N GLY A 167 -8.62 -16.16 10.51
CA GLY A 167 -7.40 -15.57 11.08
C GLY A 167 -7.64 -14.54 12.20
N GLY A 168 -8.88 -14.06 12.37
CA GLY A 168 -9.22 -12.99 13.32
C GLY A 168 -10.03 -13.43 14.53
N SER A 169 -10.52 -14.66 14.56
CA SER A 169 -11.27 -15.20 15.68
C SER A 169 -10.43 -16.28 16.34
N ALA A 170 -10.03 -16.03 17.59
CA ALA A 170 -10.07 -17.08 18.59
C ALA A 170 -11.51 -17.58 18.61
N LEU A 171 -11.88 -18.44 17.64
CA LEU A 171 -13.10 -19.20 17.73
C LEU A 171 -12.95 -19.91 19.07
N ALA A 172 -13.84 -19.60 20.01
CA ALA A 172 -14.11 -20.52 21.10
C ALA A 172 -14.24 -21.90 20.43
N ASP A 173 -13.56 -22.91 20.97
CA ASP A 173 -13.46 -24.26 20.37
C ASP A 173 -14.83 -24.89 20.02
N ASP A 174 -15.93 -24.27 20.45
CA ASP A 174 -17.32 -24.70 20.30
C ASP A 174 -18.08 -24.08 19.09
N VAL A 175 -17.47 -23.19 18.30
CA VAL A 175 -18.13 -22.59 17.12
C VAL A 175 -17.65 -23.27 15.83
N GLU A 176 -18.55 -24.04 15.19
CA GLU A 176 -18.32 -24.60 13.87
C GLU A 176 -17.98 -23.47 12.88
N PRO A 177 -16.85 -23.56 12.14
CA PRO A 177 -16.47 -22.52 11.20
C PRO A 177 -17.56 -22.37 10.12
N PRO A 178 -17.83 -21.15 9.64
CA PRO A 178 -18.85 -20.93 8.62
C PRO A 178 -18.52 -21.74 7.36
N ALA A 179 -19.53 -22.21 6.64
CA ALA A 179 -19.31 -22.91 5.38
C ALA A 179 -18.44 -22.06 4.42
N PRO A 180 -17.39 -22.63 3.80
CA PRO A 180 -16.51 -21.89 2.92
C PRO A 180 -17.26 -21.37 1.70
N GLY A 181 -17.11 -20.08 1.44
CA GLY A 181 -17.66 -19.44 0.24
C GLY A 181 -16.83 -19.74 -1.00
N PRO A 182 -17.18 -19.13 -2.14
CA PRO A 182 -16.30 -19.11 -3.30
C PRO A 182 -15.03 -18.28 -3.06
N SER A 183 -13.90 -18.69 -3.62
CA SER A 183 -12.66 -17.92 -3.54
C SER A 183 -12.71 -16.62 -4.37
N PRO A 184 -11.88 -15.60 -4.03
CA PRO A 184 -11.63 -14.45 -4.89
C PRO A 184 -11.18 -14.85 -6.31
N MET A 185 -10.31 -15.86 -6.40
CA MET A 185 -9.81 -16.39 -7.67
C MET A 185 -10.92 -16.94 -8.56
N ARG A 186 -11.95 -17.60 -8.00
CA ARG A 186 -13.11 -18.07 -8.79
C ARG A 186 -13.84 -16.91 -9.46
N ALA A 187 -14.06 -15.82 -8.73
CA ALA A 187 -14.72 -14.64 -9.29
C ALA A 187 -13.85 -13.94 -10.36
N ALA A 188 -12.53 -13.94 -10.17
CA ALA A 188 -11.58 -13.41 -11.15
C ALA A 188 -11.51 -14.27 -12.41
N ALA A 189 -11.50 -15.59 -12.29
CA ALA A 189 -11.45 -16.52 -13.42
C ALA A 189 -12.61 -16.27 -14.40
N GLY A 190 -13.84 -16.15 -13.90
CA GLY A 190 -15.01 -15.84 -14.75
C GLY A 190 -14.92 -14.48 -15.45
N ARG A 191 -14.41 -13.43 -14.76
CA ARG A 191 -14.21 -12.11 -15.36
C ARG A 191 -13.10 -12.09 -16.40
N LEU A 192 -12.00 -12.78 -16.13
CA LEU A 192 -10.87 -12.89 -17.04
C LEU A 192 -11.25 -13.73 -18.27
N ALA A 193 -12.00 -14.83 -18.11
CA ALA A 193 -12.51 -15.60 -19.26
C ALA A 193 -13.39 -14.73 -20.17
N GLN A 194 -14.29 -13.92 -19.59
CA GLN A 194 -15.08 -12.94 -20.36
C GLN A 194 -14.21 -11.90 -21.05
N LEU A 195 -13.18 -11.39 -20.38
CA LEU A 195 -12.23 -10.44 -20.97
C LEU A 195 -11.48 -11.06 -22.16
N LEU A 196 -11.03 -12.30 -22.02
CA LEU A 196 -10.20 -12.98 -23.02
C LEU A 196 -10.99 -13.49 -24.22
N ALA A 197 -12.29 -13.77 -24.07
CA ALA A 197 -13.16 -14.22 -25.15
C ALA A 197 -13.20 -13.24 -26.34
N ASP A 198 -13.20 -11.93 -26.04
CA ASP A 198 -13.25 -10.85 -27.03
C ASP A 198 -11.91 -10.12 -27.18
N TYR A 199 -10.81 -10.69 -26.65
CA TYR A 199 -9.52 -10.00 -26.62
C TYR A 199 -8.85 -9.98 -28.00
N PRO A 200 -8.59 -8.79 -28.60
CA PRO A 200 -7.98 -8.72 -29.93
C PRO A 200 -6.55 -9.22 -29.91
N ALA A 201 -6.15 -10.03 -30.89
CA ALA A 201 -4.78 -10.52 -30.99
C ALA A 201 -3.76 -9.37 -31.09
N GLU A 202 -4.13 -8.29 -31.79
CA GLU A 202 -3.30 -7.11 -32.01
C GLU A 202 -3.20 -6.22 -30.76
N ALA A 203 -4.16 -6.30 -29.83
CA ALA A 203 -4.14 -5.50 -28.60
C ALA A 203 -2.93 -5.84 -27.74
N ARG A 204 -2.56 -7.13 -27.68
CA ARG A 204 -1.42 -7.61 -26.90
C ARG A 204 -0.09 -6.97 -27.31
N GLU A 205 0.07 -6.66 -28.60
CA GLU A 205 1.31 -6.07 -29.12
C GLU A 205 1.36 -4.55 -28.94
N GLN A 206 0.21 -3.91 -28.81
CA GLN A 206 0.06 -2.46 -28.77
C GLN A 206 -0.02 -1.91 -27.34
N THR A 207 -0.49 -2.73 -26.39
CA THR A 207 -0.66 -2.31 -25.01
C THR A 207 0.67 -2.35 -24.24
N THR A 208 0.96 -1.27 -23.50
CA THR A 208 2.15 -1.17 -22.63
C THR A 208 1.75 -0.97 -21.18
N ALA A 209 2.28 -1.79 -20.28
CA ALA A 209 2.11 -1.63 -18.84
C ALA A 209 3.15 -0.67 -18.22
N PRO A 210 2.86 -0.09 -17.04
CA PRO A 210 3.84 0.64 -16.26
C PRO A 210 5.08 -0.21 -15.94
N GLN A 211 6.26 0.37 -16.08
CA GLN A 211 7.51 -0.29 -15.69
C GLN A 211 7.70 -0.19 -14.18
N VAL A 212 7.43 -1.30 -13.47
CA VAL A 212 7.61 -1.43 -12.02
C VAL A 212 8.70 -2.45 -11.73
N ALA A 213 9.76 -2.04 -11.06
CA ALA A 213 10.80 -2.97 -10.62
C ALA A 213 10.33 -3.76 -9.38
N PRO A 214 10.95 -4.90 -9.05
CA PRO A 214 10.87 -5.51 -7.71
C PRO A 214 11.78 -4.79 -6.73
N GLY A 215 11.38 -4.70 -5.46
CA GLY A 215 12.22 -4.09 -4.42
C GLY A 215 11.46 -3.47 -3.25
N PRO A 216 12.13 -3.31 -2.10
CA PRO A 216 11.48 -2.81 -0.91
C PRO A 216 11.35 -1.29 -0.91
N LEU A 217 10.32 -0.83 -0.22
CA LEU A 217 10.16 0.55 0.23
C LEU A 217 10.46 0.59 1.73
N VAL A 218 11.41 1.43 2.14
CA VAL A 218 11.81 1.61 3.55
C VAL A 218 11.55 3.06 3.94
N ILE A 219 10.77 3.26 5.00
CA ILE A 219 10.40 4.58 5.50
C ILE A 219 11.01 4.80 6.87
N GLU A 220 11.91 5.77 6.89
CA GLU A 220 12.47 6.54 7.99
C GLU A 220 11.52 7.57 8.56
N SER A 221 10.93 7.45 9.75
CA SER A 221 10.17 8.59 10.28
C SER A 221 10.14 8.73 11.78
N ASP A 222 10.20 9.99 12.21
CA ASP A 222 10.07 10.33 13.62
C ASP A 222 8.68 10.04 14.18
N ARG A 223 7.65 10.12 13.33
CA ARG A 223 6.26 10.00 13.75
C ARG A 223 5.46 9.24 12.71
N ILE A 224 5.29 7.95 12.95
CA ILE A 224 4.42 7.09 12.16
C ILE A 224 3.10 6.92 12.90
N GLN A 225 1.98 7.24 12.25
CA GLN A 225 0.66 7.22 12.87
C GLN A 225 -0.36 6.48 12.01
N ILE A 226 -1.23 5.71 12.67
CA ILE A 226 -2.41 5.12 12.08
C ILE A 226 -3.60 6.07 12.31
N VAL A 227 -4.31 6.38 11.22
CA VAL A 227 -5.38 7.38 11.18
C VAL A 227 -6.70 6.71 10.86
N THR A 228 -7.68 6.83 11.75
CA THR A 228 -9.08 6.46 11.49
C THR A 228 -9.92 7.72 11.21
N ALA A 229 -11.23 7.59 11.02
CA ALA A 229 -12.12 8.76 10.94
C ALA A 229 -12.10 9.61 12.23
N GLY A 230 -11.93 8.96 13.39
CA GLY A 230 -12.14 9.55 14.71
C GLY A 230 -10.94 9.46 15.65
N SER A 231 -9.77 9.00 15.20
CA SER A 231 -8.58 8.86 16.04
C SER A 231 -7.29 8.94 15.24
N ILE A 232 -6.23 9.37 15.92
CA ILE A 232 -4.85 9.37 15.44
C ILE A 232 -4.03 8.63 16.49
N MET A 233 -3.43 7.51 16.14
CA MET A 233 -2.70 6.67 17.07
C MET A 233 -1.26 6.51 16.61
N PRO A 234 -0.25 6.74 17.47
CA PRO A 234 1.13 6.44 17.12
C PRO A 234 1.29 4.94 16.90
N LEU A 235 2.03 4.56 15.87
CA LEU A 235 2.39 3.18 15.64
C LEU A 235 3.44 2.75 16.69
N ARG A 236 3.16 1.65 17.37
CA ARG A 236 4.02 1.10 18.43
C ARG A 236 4.24 -0.39 18.23
N CYS A 237 5.35 -0.95 18.72
CA CYS A 237 5.54 -2.41 18.76
C CYS A 237 4.65 -3.06 19.85
N LEU A 238 4.72 -4.39 19.97
CA LEU A 238 3.98 -5.13 21.00
C LEU A 238 4.42 -4.76 22.43
N GLN A 239 5.67 -4.34 22.59
CA GLN A 239 6.27 -3.87 23.84
C GLN A 239 6.01 -2.38 24.10
N ASN A 240 5.18 -1.72 23.26
CA ASN A 240 4.79 -0.31 23.35
C ASN A 240 5.91 0.70 23.01
N ASP A 241 7.03 0.24 22.45
CA ASP A 241 8.13 1.10 21.98
C ASP A 241 7.73 1.90 20.73
N PRO A 242 8.27 3.11 20.54
CA PRO A 242 8.08 3.89 19.31
C PRO A 242 8.61 3.14 18.09
N VAL A 243 7.84 3.18 17.00
CA VAL A 243 8.26 2.67 15.70
C VAL A 243 8.81 3.83 14.89
N ARG A 244 10.02 3.64 14.34
CA ARG A 244 10.67 4.61 13.45
C ARG A 244 10.76 4.15 12.02
N THR A 245 10.80 2.83 11.81
CA THR A 245 11.00 2.27 10.49
C THR A 245 9.83 1.40 10.10
N VAL A 246 9.31 1.63 8.89
CA VAL A 246 8.36 0.73 8.23
C VAL A 246 9.00 0.25 6.93
N ARG A 247 8.96 -1.05 6.70
CA ARG A 247 9.42 -1.68 5.46
C ARG A 247 8.23 -2.33 4.77
N VAL A 248 8.06 -2.04 3.49
CA VAL A 248 7.12 -2.71 2.60
C VAL A 248 7.89 -3.48 1.56
N ASP A 249 7.59 -4.76 1.40
CA ASP A 249 8.23 -5.64 0.41
C ASP A 249 7.17 -6.53 -0.25
N GLY A 250 6.82 -6.20 -1.50
CA GLY A 250 5.65 -6.77 -2.16
C GLY A 250 4.37 -6.57 -1.34
N PRO A 251 3.65 -7.65 -0.96
CA PRO A 251 2.40 -7.55 -0.21
C PRO A 251 2.64 -7.37 1.30
N GLU A 252 3.86 -7.58 1.78
CA GLU A 252 4.17 -7.59 3.20
C GLU A 252 4.58 -6.20 3.69
N ALA A 253 4.04 -5.81 4.85
CA ALA A 253 4.44 -4.61 5.59
C ALA A 253 4.91 -5.00 6.99
N THR A 254 6.13 -4.60 7.33
CA THR A 254 6.76 -4.83 8.61
C THR A 254 7.16 -3.51 9.24
N LYS A 255 7.23 -3.49 10.56
CA LYS A 255 7.68 -2.37 11.37
C LYS A 255 8.86 -2.77 12.22
N GLU A 256 9.74 -1.81 12.48
CA GLU A 256 10.88 -1.94 13.37
C GLU A 256 10.88 -0.79 14.38
N CYS A 257 10.95 -1.12 15.67
CA CYS A 257 11.03 -0.14 16.75
C CYS A 257 12.47 0.26 17.08
N ASP A 258 12.64 1.27 17.93
CA ASP A 258 13.94 1.79 18.38
C ASP A 258 14.85 0.71 19.02
N GLU A 259 14.25 -0.36 19.56
CA GLU A 259 14.97 -1.51 20.16
C GLU A 259 15.30 -2.62 19.13
N GLY A 260 14.99 -2.42 17.85
CA GLY A 260 15.24 -3.39 16.76
C GLY A 260 14.22 -4.53 16.66
N HIS A 261 13.09 -4.46 17.36
CA HIS A 261 12.04 -5.48 17.22
C HIS A 261 11.30 -5.36 15.89
N ILE A 262 11.44 -6.37 15.03
CA ILE A 262 10.74 -6.46 13.74
C ILE A 262 9.46 -7.27 13.91
N SER A 263 8.33 -6.70 13.48
CA SER A 263 7.04 -7.41 13.51
C SER A 263 6.12 -6.96 12.37
N ALA A 264 5.22 -7.84 11.96
CA ALA A 264 4.04 -7.45 11.19
C ALA A 264 3.03 -6.75 12.12
N HIS A 265 2.13 -5.94 11.55
CA HIS A 265 1.02 -5.36 12.29
C HIS A 265 -0.25 -5.46 11.48
N TRP A 266 -1.35 -5.89 12.11
CA TRP A 266 -2.63 -6.11 11.43
C TRP A 266 -3.19 -4.83 10.77
N SER A 267 -2.88 -3.65 11.31
CA SER A 267 -3.31 -2.37 10.72
C SER A 267 -2.34 -1.81 9.68
N LEU A 268 -1.20 -2.47 9.43
CA LEU A 268 -0.23 -2.08 8.40
C LEU A 268 -0.48 -2.89 7.13
N GLU A 269 -1.12 -2.25 6.17
CA GLU A 269 -1.32 -2.79 4.83
C GLU A 269 -0.31 -2.15 3.88
N ALA A 270 0.48 -2.95 3.16
CA ALA A 270 1.54 -2.51 2.24
C ALA A 270 1.07 -1.41 1.28
N ALA A 271 -0.11 -1.60 0.71
CA ALA A 271 -0.79 -0.63 -0.13
C ALA A 271 -0.96 0.75 0.51
N ARG A 272 -1.43 0.78 1.76
CA ARG A 272 -1.75 2.02 2.48
C ARG A 272 -0.49 2.77 2.86
N VAL A 273 0.57 2.04 3.21
CA VAL A 273 1.89 2.62 3.45
C VAL A 273 2.43 3.27 2.17
N ARG A 274 2.40 2.55 1.04
CA ARG A 274 2.82 3.08 -0.27
C ARG A 274 2.07 4.34 -0.66
N MET A 275 0.75 4.36 -0.49
CA MET A 275 -0.05 5.56 -0.74
C MET A 275 0.24 6.69 0.25
N ALA A 276 0.50 6.39 1.52
CA ALA A 276 0.90 7.39 2.51
C ALA A 276 2.23 8.07 2.12
N VAL A 277 3.21 7.29 1.65
CA VAL A 277 4.49 7.83 1.14
C VAL A 277 4.26 8.67 -0.12
N ALA A 278 3.47 8.18 -1.08
CA ALA A 278 3.14 8.93 -2.29
C ALA A 278 2.52 10.29 -1.95
N ARG A 279 1.59 10.34 -0.99
CA ARG A 279 1.00 11.60 -0.52
C ARG A 279 1.99 12.51 0.21
N ALA A 280 2.87 11.94 1.04
CA ALA A 280 3.84 12.72 1.81
C ALA A 280 4.97 13.32 0.94
N THR A 281 5.30 12.67 -0.17
CA THR A 281 6.49 13.00 -0.98
C THR A 281 6.16 13.51 -2.38
N GLY A 282 4.95 13.29 -2.88
CA GLY A 282 4.59 13.48 -4.29
C GLY A 282 5.15 12.40 -5.23
N ALA A 283 5.82 11.37 -4.71
CA ALA A 283 6.30 10.24 -5.51
C ALA A 283 5.16 9.32 -5.97
N ARG A 284 5.46 8.43 -6.92
CA ARG A 284 4.52 7.37 -7.33
C ARG A 284 4.33 6.34 -6.21
N PRO A 285 3.14 5.74 -6.05
CA PRO A 285 2.92 4.68 -5.05
C PRO A 285 3.77 3.42 -5.29
N SER A 286 4.19 3.19 -6.54
CA SER A 286 5.08 2.10 -6.94
C SER A 286 6.56 2.31 -6.60
N VAL A 287 6.92 3.45 -5.96
CA VAL A 287 8.32 3.79 -5.66
C VAL A 287 8.98 2.78 -4.70
N GLN A 288 10.30 2.70 -4.79
CA GLN A 288 11.16 1.85 -3.97
C GLN A 288 12.29 2.67 -3.34
N GLY A 289 13.06 2.01 -2.48
CA GLY A 289 14.22 2.61 -1.83
C GLY A 289 13.87 3.20 -0.48
N ARG A 290 14.71 4.10 0.01
CA ARG A 290 14.64 4.64 1.37
C ARG A 290 14.15 6.09 1.35
N PHE A 291 13.20 6.39 2.22
CA PHE A 291 12.62 7.73 2.40
C PHE A 291 12.72 8.15 3.84
N GLU A 292 13.22 9.36 4.10
CA GLU A 292 13.23 9.98 5.43
C GLU A 292 12.14 11.06 5.48
N LEU A 293 11.19 10.91 6.39
CA LEU A 293 10.01 11.75 6.53
C LEU A 293 9.87 12.23 7.98
N GLN A 294 9.52 13.49 8.17
CA GLN A 294 9.21 14.00 9.51
C GLN A 294 7.99 13.28 10.13
N GLU A 295 6.98 13.01 9.32
CA GLU A 295 5.74 12.36 9.73
C GLU A 295 5.21 11.48 8.59
N LEU A 296 4.67 10.31 8.94
CA LEU A 296 3.91 9.45 8.04
C LEU A 296 2.52 9.16 8.63
N LEU A 297 1.48 9.58 7.90
CA LEU A 297 0.07 9.32 8.25
C LEU A 297 -0.47 8.17 7.39
N ILE A 298 -0.67 7.01 7.99
CA ILE A 298 -1.21 5.81 7.34
C ILE A 298 -2.68 5.67 7.70
N VAL A 299 -3.55 5.56 6.71
CA VAL A 299 -4.99 5.35 6.94
C VAL A 299 -5.24 3.93 7.45
N SER A 300 -6.16 3.76 8.41
CA SER A 300 -6.58 2.45 8.92
C SER A 300 -7.31 1.61 7.86
N THR A 301 -7.32 0.30 8.05
CA THR A 301 -8.08 -0.66 7.23
C THR A 301 -9.59 -0.39 7.24
N ASP A 302 -10.11 0.28 8.27
CA ASP A 302 -11.54 0.62 8.42
C ASP A 302 -12.02 1.73 7.48
N LEU A 303 -11.08 2.40 6.81
CA LEU A 303 -11.35 3.45 5.84
C LEU A 303 -11.00 2.95 4.42
N PRO A 304 -11.63 3.48 3.35
CA PRO A 304 -11.22 3.15 1.99
C PRO A 304 -9.71 3.33 1.78
N ARG A 305 -9.07 2.43 1.03
CA ARG A 305 -7.60 2.44 0.74
C ARG A 305 -7.11 3.83 0.36
N HIS A 306 -7.87 4.47 -0.52
CA HIS A 306 -7.54 5.73 -1.17
C HIS A 306 -7.88 6.99 -0.34
N SER A 307 -8.49 6.86 0.84
CA SER A 307 -8.83 8.02 1.66
C SER A 307 -7.57 8.84 1.99
N ASP A 308 -7.67 10.16 1.88
CA ASP A 308 -6.66 11.05 2.43
C ASP A 308 -6.84 11.13 3.95
N PRO A 309 -5.83 10.80 4.79
CA PRO A 309 -5.96 10.89 6.24
C PRO A 309 -6.35 12.29 6.73
N ARG A 310 -5.88 13.37 6.06
CA ARG A 310 -6.18 14.75 6.43
C ARG A 310 -7.63 15.13 6.14
N GLN A 311 -8.23 14.51 5.11
CA GLN A 311 -9.65 14.70 4.80
C GLN A 311 -10.53 13.68 5.51
N ALA A 312 -10.05 12.49 5.85
CA ALA A 312 -10.86 11.46 6.48
C ALA A 312 -11.04 11.72 7.98
N ASN A 313 -9.99 12.18 8.66
CA ASN A 313 -9.96 12.32 10.11
C ASN A 313 -10.53 13.66 10.61
N VAL A 314 -11.43 13.60 11.59
CA VAL A 314 -12.09 14.78 12.18
C VAL A 314 -11.12 15.79 12.83
N PHE A 315 -9.97 15.36 13.33
CA PHE A 315 -8.99 16.23 14.00
C PHE A 315 -7.94 16.81 13.04
N LEU A 316 -7.76 16.20 11.86
CA LEU A 316 -6.81 16.67 10.84
C LEU A 316 -7.45 17.57 9.79
N ARG A 317 -8.78 17.51 9.62
CA ARG A 317 -9.51 18.38 8.68
C ARG A 317 -9.26 19.84 9.06
N GLY A 318 -8.73 20.62 8.11
CA GLY A 318 -8.62 22.05 8.25
C GLY A 318 -10.00 22.72 8.41
N PRO A 319 -10.06 23.94 8.96
CA PRO A 319 -11.32 24.66 9.23
C PRO A 319 -12.14 25.05 7.98
N GLU A 320 -11.70 24.69 6.77
CA GLU A 320 -12.39 25.03 5.50
C GLU A 320 -13.63 24.17 5.21
N HIS A 321 -13.87 23.11 5.98
CA HIS A 321 -15.17 22.48 6.04
C HIS A 321 -15.86 22.91 7.33
N PRO A 322 -16.84 23.83 7.30
CA PRO A 322 -17.66 24.07 8.47
C PRO A 322 -18.26 22.72 8.86
N VAL A 323 -17.97 22.28 10.07
CA VAL A 323 -18.79 21.27 10.73
C VAL A 323 -20.14 21.96 10.93
N VAL A 324 -20.98 21.90 9.89
CA VAL A 324 -22.37 22.34 9.97
C VAL A 324 -22.98 21.52 11.09
N GLY A 325 -23.24 22.17 12.22
CA GLY A 325 -23.98 21.58 13.34
C GLY A 325 -23.32 21.57 14.71
N ARG A 326 -22.15 22.21 14.95
CA ARG A 326 -21.63 22.34 16.33
C ARG A 326 -21.93 23.66 17.04
N ASP A 327 -22.33 24.70 16.32
CA ASP A 327 -22.68 25.98 16.97
C ASP A 327 -24.02 25.91 17.73
N GLY A 328 -24.90 24.97 17.38
CA GLY A 328 -26.17 24.76 18.09
C GLY A 328 -26.08 23.85 19.31
N VAL A 329 -25.08 22.95 19.39
CA VAL A 329 -25.04 21.90 20.44
C VAL A 329 -24.63 22.47 21.79
N PHE A 330 -23.65 23.39 21.82
CA PHE A 330 -23.26 24.05 23.07
C PHE A 330 -24.33 25.03 23.56
N GLU A 331 -25.04 25.72 22.66
CA GLU A 331 -26.20 26.53 23.03
C GLU A 331 -27.37 25.67 23.56
N GLN A 332 -27.60 24.50 22.96
CA GLN A 332 -28.69 23.61 23.37
C GLN A 332 -28.38 22.91 24.70
N ILE A 333 -27.12 22.56 24.95
CA ILE A 333 -26.65 22.08 26.27
C ILE A 333 -26.74 23.20 27.30
N GLY A 334 -26.35 24.43 26.95
CA GLY A 334 -26.50 25.61 27.81
C GLY A 334 -27.96 25.86 28.22
N ARG A 335 -28.90 25.83 27.26
CA ARG A 335 -30.34 25.99 27.54
C ARG A 335 -30.93 24.87 28.41
N VAL A 336 -30.42 23.64 28.32
CA VAL A 336 -30.88 22.52 29.16
C VAL A 336 -30.31 22.59 30.58
N ILE A 337 -29.10 23.15 30.73
CA ILE A 337 -28.47 23.38 32.04
C ILE A 337 -29.10 24.59 32.73
N ASP A 338 -29.38 25.67 32.00
CA ASP A 338 -30.01 26.90 32.54
C ASP A 338 -31.54 26.78 32.69
N GLY A 339 -32.16 25.79 32.06
CA GLY A 339 -33.60 25.51 32.11
C GLY A 339 -34.07 24.64 33.29
N ARG A 340 -33.20 24.29 34.25
CA ARG A 340 -33.62 23.63 35.50
C ARG A 340 -34.05 24.67 36.55
N ARG A 341 -35.32 25.06 36.51
CA ARG A 341 -36.13 25.38 37.70
C ARG A 341 -37.51 24.78 37.57
#